data_AF-A0A9P8GTT7-F1
#
_entry.id   AF-A0A9P8GTT7-F1
#
_cell.length_a   1.000
_cell.length_b   1.000
_cell.length_c   1.000
_cell.angle_alpha   90.00
_cell.angle_beta   90.00
_cell.angle_gamma   90.00
#
_symmetry.space_group_name_H-M   'P 1'
#
loop_
_entity.id
_entity.type
_entity.pdbx_description
1 polymer ?
#
loop_
_entity_poly.entity_id
_entity_poly.type
_entity_poly.pdbx_seq_one_letter_code
_entity_poly.pdbx_strand_id
1 'polypeptide(L)'
;MSLESHYPSNCPFCRISEAYPASPDTPIPSNPDPSLVDPNAFIVLSSDHVLAFLDILPMTTGHVLLTTRVHHEKLNQVPIGPTAQALGYWMPLMSRALAKTLDVEDWNVVQNNGIRAAQVVPHVHFHFIPRYSEGRQPPSKKTKRDTFEIKSWKMFGRGQREELDEEEALVLAQKIREALKHEVDALEQDTVKL
;
A
#
# COMPACT_ATOMS: atom_id res chain seq x y z
N MET A 1 -6.93 1.88 27.06
CA MET A 1 -7.52 0.82 26.20
C MET A 1 -6.42 -0.17 25.89
N SER A 2 -6.61 -1.47 26.17
CA SER A 2 -5.52 -2.46 26.06
C SER A 2 -5.17 -2.74 24.59
N LEU A 3 -3.90 -3.06 24.34
CA LEU A 3 -3.30 -3.34 23.03
C LEU A 3 -3.96 -4.52 22.28
N GLU A 4 -4.77 -5.34 22.97
CA GLU A 4 -5.49 -6.50 22.40
C GLU A 4 -6.61 -6.11 21.42
N SER A 5 -7.09 -4.86 21.45
CA SER A 5 -8.08 -4.38 20.47
C SER A 5 -7.47 -3.88 19.15
N HIS A 6 -6.13 -3.81 19.04
CA HIS A 6 -5.46 -3.18 17.90
C HIS A 6 -4.98 -4.16 16.82
N TYR A 7 -4.99 -5.46 17.09
CA TYR A 7 -4.47 -6.46 16.16
C TYR A 7 -5.35 -7.71 16.19
N PRO A 8 -6.26 -7.92 15.23
CA PRO A 8 -6.93 -9.21 15.13
C PRO A 8 -5.86 -10.29 14.93
N SER A 9 -5.83 -11.29 15.81
CA SER A 9 -4.81 -12.36 15.84
C SER A 9 -4.64 -13.12 14.50
N ASN A 10 -5.62 -12.99 13.61
CA ASN A 10 -5.64 -13.59 12.28
C ASN A 10 -5.10 -12.69 11.15
N CYS A 11 -4.70 -11.44 11.41
CA CYS A 11 -4.17 -10.58 10.35
C CYS A 11 -2.68 -10.88 10.07
N PRO A 12 -2.30 -11.27 8.84
CA PRO A 12 -0.90 -11.57 8.52
C PRO A 12 0.00 -10.33 8.64
N PHE A 13 -0.48 -9.13 8.28
CA PHE A 13 0.35 -7.92 8.33
C PHE A 13 0.61 -7.44 9.76
N CYS A 14 -0.33 -7.67 10.68
CA CYS A 14 -0.10 -7.45 12.10
C CYS A 14 0.98 -8.39 12.64
N ARG A 15 0.93 -9.68 12.29
CA ARG A 15 1.97 -10.67 12.67
C ARG A 15 3.36 -10.28 12.13
N ILE A 16 3.44 -9.83 10.88
CA ILE A 16 4.71 -9.33 10.32
C ILE A 16 5.15 -8.06 11.07
N SER A 17 4.27 -7.09 11.31
CA SER A 17 4.62 -5.87 12.05
C SER A 17 5.15 -6.16 13.46
N GLU A 18 4.58 -7.16 14.15
CA GLU A 18 5.04 -7.60 15.47
C GLU A 18 6.41 -8.29 15.41
N ALA A 19 6.63 -9.16 14.43
CA ALA A 19 7.90 -9.88 14.27
C ALA A 19 9.08 -8.98 13.84
N TYR A 20 8.79 -7.85 13.18
CA TYR A 20 9.79 -6.90 12.70
C TYR A 20 9.51 -5.49 13.29
N PRO A 21 9.88 -5.25 14.56
CA PRO A 21 9.68 -3.95 15.20
C PRO A 21 10.52 -2.86 14.50
N ALA A 22 10.11 -1.61 14.70
CA ALA A 22 10.88 -0.46 14.22
C ALA A 22 12.23 -0.40 14.95
N SER A 23 13.29 -0.07 14.23
CA SER A 23 14.60 0.17 14.82
C SER A 23 14.77 1.67 15.13
N PRO A 24 15.30 2.03 16.32
CA PRO A 24 15.55 3.42 16.68
C PRO A 24 16.69 4.05 15.85
N ASP A 25 17.58 3.24 15.28
CA ASP A 25 18.79 3.73 14.59
C ASP A 25 18.54 4.01 13.11
N THR A 26 17.79 3.12 12.44
CA THR A 26 17.49 3.25 11.01
C THR A 26 16.24 2.48 10.63
N PRO A 27 15.35 3.05 9.81
CA PRO A 27 14.20 2.33 9.29
C PRO A 27 14.59 1.32 8.19
N ILE A 28 15.84 1.29 7.73
CA ILE A 28 16.33 0.39 6.68
C ILE A 28 17.12 -0.77 7.33
N PRO A 29 16.52 -1.97 7.46
CA PRO A 29 17.21 -3.12 8.05
C PRO A 29 18.29 -3.65 7.09
N SER A 30 19.46 -4.00 7.62
CA SER A 30 20.57 -4.48 6.78
C SER A 30 20.40 -5.93 6.33
N ASN A 31 19.91 -6.82 7.20
CA ASN A 31 19.69 -8.24 6.88
C ASN A 31 18.63 -8.86 7.83
N PRO A 32 17.35 -8.52 7.64
CA PRO A 32 16.27 -9.08 8.46
C PRO A 32 16.12 -10.58 8.18
N ASP A 33 16.01 -11.42 9.23
CA ASP A 33 15.76 -12.87 9.10
C ASP A 33 14.33 -13.10 8.57
N PRO A 34 14.14 -13.63 7.35
CA PRO A 34 12.80 -13.79 6.79
C PRO A 34 11.93 -14.83 7.50
N SER A 35 12.54 -15.73 8.28
CA SER A 35 11.89 -16.90 8.88
C SER A 35 11.18 -16.62 10.21
N LEU A 36 11.18 -15.38 10.68
CA LEU A 36 10.49 -14.97 11.92
C LEU A 36 8.95 -15.10 11.82
N VAL A 37 8.42 -15.29 10.61
CA VAL A 37 6.99 -15.47 10.35
C VAL A 37 6.80 -16.57 9.30
N ASP A 38 5.64 -17.24 9.36
CA ASP A 38 5.20 -18.20 8.35
C ASP A 38 3.90 -17.69 7.66
N PRO A 39 3.88 -17.58 6.32
CA PRO A 39 5.03 -17.72 5.40
C PRO A 39 6.10 -16.63 5.62
N ASN A 40 7.34 -16.90 5.19
CA ASN A 40 8.46 -15.96 5.30
C ASN A 40 8.12 -14.56 4.76
N ALA A 41 8.68 -13.53 5.39
CA ALA A 41 8.54 -12.14 4.95
C ALA A 41 9.90 -11.50 4.65
N PHE A 42 10.04 -10.89 3.48
CA PHE A 42 11.29 -10.23 3.06
C PHE A 42 11.17 -8.72 3.26
N ILE A 43 11.64 -8.25 4.42
CA ILE A 43 11.48 -6.85 4.84
C ILE A 43 12.42 -5.92 4.06
N VAL A 44 11.86 -4.80 3.60
CA VAL A 44 12.56 -3.73 2.87
C VAL A 44 12.66 -2.45 3.71
N LEU A 45 11.62 -2.15 4.49
CA LEU A 45 11.51 -0.94 5.33
C LEU A 45 10.82 -1.31 6.65
N SER A 46 11.33 -0.80 7.77
CA SER A 46 10.81 -0.98 9.12
C SER A 46 10.86 0.34 9.90
N SER A 47 9.92 1.25 9.63
CA SER A 47 9.81 2.56 10.31
C SER A 47 8.80 2.53 11.46
N ASP A 48 8.64 3.60 12.23
CA ASP A 48 7.72 3.64 13.38
C ASP A 48 6.23 3.47 13.02
N HIS A 49 5.82 3.94 11.84
CA HIS A 49 4.40 3.96 11.45
C HIS A 49 4.06 3.07 10.27
N VAL A 50 5.05 2.74 9.43
CA VAL A 50 4.86 1.91 8.24
C VAL A 50 5.97 0.87 8.10
N LEU A 51 5.62 -0.24 7.45
CA LEU A 51 6.49 -1.36 7.15
C LEU A 51 6.37 -1.69 5.65
N ALA A 52 7.48 -2.04 4.98
CA ALA A 52 7.42 -2.54 3.61
C ALA A 52 8.14 -3.88 3.45
N PHE A 53 7.57 -4.76 2.63
CA PHE A 53 8.09 -6.10 2.36
C PHE A 53 7.64 -6.60 0.98
N LEU A 54 8.32 -7.62 0.44
CA LEU A 54 7.93 -8.23 -0.83
C LEU A 54 6.60 -8.96 -0.72
N ASP A 55 5.76 -8.84 -1.75
CA ASP A 55 4.57 -9.67 -1.88
C ASP A 55 5.00 -11.12 -2.18
N ILE A 56 4.49 -12.07 -1.39
CA ILE A 56 4.78 -13.50 -1.52
C ILE A 56 4.14 -14.13 -2.77
N LEU A 57 3.10 -13.50 -3.31
CA LEU A 57 2.46 -13.86 -4.58
C LEU A 57 2.60 -12.67 -5.55
N PRO A 58 3.85 -12.38 -5.98
CA PRO A 58 4.13 -11.17 -6.72
C PRO A 58 3.38 -11.16 -8.05
N MET A 59 2.77 -10.01 -8.34
CA MET A 59 2.21 -9.75 -9.66
C MET A 59 3.31 -9.66 -10.71
N THR A 60 4.36 -8.90 -10.42
CA THR A 60 5.59 -8.89 -11.23
C THR A 60 6.80 -8.99 -10.30
N THR A 61 7.94 -9.42 -10.84
CA THR A 61 9.18 -9.46 -10.04
C THR A 61 9.48 -8.07 -9.47
N GLY A 62 9.67 -8.00 -8.15
CA GLY A 62 9.84 -6.75 -7.42
C GLY A 62 8.55 -6.16 -6.84
N HIS A 63 7.43 -6.88 -6.86
CA HIS A 63 6.20 -6.45 -6.20
C HIS A 63 6.42 -6.24 -4.69
N VAL A 64 6.25 -5.00 -4.23
CA VAL A 64 6.41 -4.59 -2.82
C VAL A 64 5.08 -4.13 -2.25
N LEU A 65 4.82 -4.45 -0.98
CA LEU A 65 3.71 -3.91 -0.19
C LEU A 65 4.27 -2.90 0.82
N LEU A 66 3.69 -1.71 0.90
CA LEU A 66 3.88 -0.74 2.00
C LEU A 66 2.61 -0.71 2.84
N THR A 67 2.69 -1.06 4.12
CA THR A 67 1.53 -1.17 5.02
C THR A 67 1.69 -0.29 6.26
N THR A 68 0.57 0.12 6.87
CA THR A 68 0.59 0.74 8.19
C THR A 68 0.98 -0.31 9.24
N ARG A 69 1.68 0.09 10.30
CA ARG A 69 1.93 -0.83 11.43
C ARG A 69 0.65 -1.11 12.21
N VAL A 70 -0.03 -0.03 12.60
CA VAL A 70 -1.33 -0.10 13.25
C VAL A 70 -2.35 -0.64 12.26
N HIS A 71 -3.18 -1.57 12.72
CA HIS A 71 -4.22 -2.17 11.91
C HIS A 71 -5.32 -1.15 11.59
N HIS A 72 -5.48 -0.87 10.30
CA HIS A 72 -6.63 -0.17 9.76
C HIS A 72 -7.14 -1.02 8.61
N GLU A 73 -8.42 -1.40 8.59
CA GLU A 73 -8.97 -2.23 7.53
C GLU A 73 -8.96 -1.47 6.19
N LYS A 74 -9.41 -0.22 6.22
CA LYS A 74 -9.55 0.64 5.04
C LYS A 74 -8.85 1.97 5.24
N LEU A 75 -8.52 2.63 4.14
CA LEU A 75 -7.76 3.88 4.14
C LEU A 75 -8.49 5.00 4.90
N ASN A 76 -9.82 5.04 4.84
CA ASN A 76 -10.63 6.03 5.57
C ASN A 76 -10.62 5.86 7.10
N GLN A 77 -9.99 4.81 7.63
CA GLN A 77 -9.81 4.60 9.07
C GLN A 77 -8.41 5.01 9.56
N VAL A 78 -7.50 5.36 8.64
CA VAL A 78 -6.16 5.84 9.01
C VAL A 78 -6.30 7.25 9.59
N PRO A 79 -5.82 7.51 10.82
CA PRO A 79 -5.91 8.84 11.42
C PRO A 79 -5.06 9.85 10.64
N ILE A 80 -5.58 11.07 10.50
CA ILE A 80 -4.87 12.20 9.93
C ILE A 80 -3.82 12.67 10.95
N GLY A 81 -2.58 12.24 10.76
CA GLY A 81 -1.50 12.42 11.73
C GLY A 81 -0.23 11.69 11.31
N PRO A 82 0.60 11.22 12.26
CA PRO A 82 1.91 10.62 11.96
C PRO A 82 1.86 9.45 10.97
N THR A 83 0.85 8.57 11.06
CA THR A 83 0.69 7.44 10.13
C THR A 83 0.41 7.90 8.70
N ALA A 84 -0.50 8.86 8.52
CA ALA A 84 -0.80 9.43 7.20
C ALA A 84 0.42 10.17 6.60
N GLN A 85 1.14 10.92 7.43
CA GLN A 85 2.38 11.61 7.03
C GLN A 85 3.46 10.61 6.61
N ALA A 86 3.64 9.52 7.37
CA ALA A 86 4.59 8.47 7.04
C ALA A 86 4.25 7.77 5.71
N LEU A 87 2.98 7.47 5.45
CA LEU A 87 2.55 6.93 4.15
C LEU A 87 2.92 7.89 3.01
N GLY A 88 2.60 9.17 3.14
CA GLY A 88 2.91 10.21 2.13
C GLY A 88 4.42 10.41 1.93
N TYR A 89 5.22 10.28 2.99
CA TYR A 89 6.68 10.40 2.93
C TYR A 89 7.35 9.18 2.27
N TRP A 90 6.98 7.97 2.68
CA TRP A 90 7.64 6.75 2.23
C TRP A 90 7.23 6.33 0.82
N MET A 91 6.01 6.63 0.39
CA MET A 91 5.53 6.23 -0.94
C MET A 91 6.38 6.74 -2.13
N PRO A 92 6.77 8.03 -2.21
CA PRO A 92 7.68 8.49 -3.26
C PRO A 92 9.13 8.01 -3.08
N LEU A 93 9.59 7.74 -1.84
CA LEU A 93 10.90 7.13 -1.60
C LEU A 93 10.97 5.69 -2.10
N MET A 94 9.96 4.88 -1.76
CA MET A 94 9.81 3.50 -2.21
C MET A 94 9.71 3.44 -3.74
N SER A 95 8.94 4.32 -4.38
CA SER A 95 8.86 4.40 -5.84
C SER A 95 10.23 4.64 -6.47
N ARG A 96 11.02 5.61 -5.95
CA ARG A 96 12.37 5.89 -6.45
C ARG A 96 13.33 4.72 -6.26
N ALA A 97 13.31 4.09 -5.09
CA ALA A 97 14.16 2.96 -4.77
C ALA A 97 13.85 1.76 -5.67
N LEU A 98 12.55 1.45 -5.84
CA LEU A 98 12.07 0.36 -6.68
C LEU A 98 12.47 0.54 -8.15
N ALA A 99 12.14 1.71 -8.73
CA ALA A 99 12.42 2.02 -10.12
C ALA A 99 13.93 1.92 -10.43
N LYS A 100 14.76 2.52 -9.56
CA LYS A 100 16.22 2.47 -9.70
C LYS A 100 16.78 1.05 -9.57
N THR A 101 16.26 0.26 -8.63
CA THR A 101 16.79 -1.09 -8.34
C THR A 101 16.49 -2.06 -9.47
N LEU A 102 15.32 -1.91 -10.09
CA LEU A 102 14.83 -2.85 -11.11
C LEU A 102 15.03 -2.35 -12.55
N ASP A 103 15.59 -1.15 -12.72
CA ASP A 103 15.73 -0.48 -14.02
C ASP A 103 14.40 -0.45 -14.82
N VAL A 104 13.32 -0.05 -14.14
CA VAL A 104 11.99 0.09 -14.75
C VAL A 104 11.61 1.55 -14.90
N GLU A 105 11.01 1.88 -16.03
CA GLU A 105 10.48 3.21 -16.32
C GLU A 105 9.04 3.37 -15.82
N ASP A 106 8.31 2.25 -15.71
CA ASP A 106 6.88 2.24 -15.40
C ASP A 106 6.57 1.34 -14.18
N TRP A 107 5.61 1.75 -13.36
CA TRP A 107 5.05 0.94 -12.28
C TRP A 107 3.66 1.44 -11.90
N ASN A 108 2.86 0.62 -11.22
CA ASN A 108 1.64 1.08 -10.57
C ASN A 108 1.82 1.15 -9.06
N VAL A 109 1.17 2.15 -8.45
CA VAL A 109 0.88 2.16 -7.01
C VAL A 109 -0.62 1.93 -6.84
N VAL A 110 -1.02 0.87 -6.15
CA VAL A 110 -2.43 0.45 -6.03
C VAL A 110 -2.78 0.23 -4.57
N GLN A 111 -3.94 0.73 -4.15
CA GLN A 111 -4.50 0.46 -2.82
C GLN A 111 -6.00 0.19 -2.96
N ASN A 112 -6.44 -0.90 -2.34
CA ASN A 112 -7.81 -1.41 -2.46
C ASN A 112 -8.55 -1.27 -1.14
N ASN A 113 -9.80 -0.78 -1.17
CA ASN A 113 -10.66 -0.62 0.01
C ASN A 113 -11.92 -1.50 -0.10
N GLY A 114 -11.91 -2.65 0.57
CA GLY A 114 -12.99 -3.63 0.64
C GLY A 114 -12.93 -4.73 -0.43
N ILE A 115 -13.63 -5.84 -0.17
CA ILE A 115 -13.61 -7.05 -1.02
C ILE A 115 -14.04 -6.80 -2.48
N ARG A 116 -15.01 -5.91 -2.70
CA ARG A 116 -15.48 -5.53 -4.05
C ARG A 116 -14.45 -4.71 -4.84
N ALA A 117 -13.49 -4.10 -4.15
CA ALA A 117 -12.33 -3.44 -4.74
C ALA A 117 -11.10 -4.38 -4.80
N ALA A 118 -11.29 -5.69 -4.64
CA ALA A 118 -10.22 -6.70 -4.61
C ALA A 118 -9.24 -6.57 -3.43
N GLN A 119 -9.68 -6.03 -2.28
CA GLN A 119 -8.91 -6.13 -1.05
C GLN A 119 -9.07 -7.52 -0.42
N VAL A 120 -8.00 -8.32 -0.41
CA VAL A 120 -7.99 -9.67 0.17
C VAL A 120 -7.56 -9.65 1.64
N VAL A 121 -6.49 -8.91 1.96
CA VAL A 121 -6.06 -8.71 3.35
C VAL A 121 -6.71 -7.42 3.87
N PRO A 122 -7.60 -7.50 4.90
CA PRO A 122 -8.31 -6.37 5.47
C PRO A 122 -7.40 -5.52 6.38
N HIS A 123 -6.30 -5.00 5.82
CA HIS A 123 -5.33 -4.13 6.48
C HIS A 123 -4.77 -3.19 5.41
N VAL A 124 -4.66 -1.88 5.64
CA VAL A 124 -4.18 -0.91 4.65
C VAL A 124 -2.78 -1.25 4.12
N HIS A 125 -2.68 -1.46 2.81
CA HIS A 125 -1.42 -1.69 2.11
C HIS A 125 -1.45 -1.10 0.71
N PHE A 126 -0.32 -0.56 0.29
CA PHE A 126 -0.08 -0.03 -1.05
C PHE A 126 0.83 -0.99 -1.79
N HIS A 127 0.35 -1.51 -2.90
CA HIS A 127 1.11 -2.30 -3.84
C HIS A 127 2.00 -1.38 -4.68
N PHE A 128 3.26 -1.75 -4.89
CA PHE A 128 4.13 -1.16 -5.88
C PHE A 128 4.48 -2.26 -6.88
N ILE A 129 3.95 -2.16 -8.10
CA ILE A 129 4.00 -3.24 -9.10
C ILE A 129 4.82 -2.74 -10.29
N PRO A 130 6.11 -3.13 -10.39
CA PRO A 130 6.97 -2.81 -11.52
C PRO A 130 6.37 -3.25 -12.86
N ARG A 131 6.59 -2.48 -13.91
CA ARG A 131 6.23 -2.82 -15.29
C ARG A 131 7.48 -2.81 -16.16
N TYR A 132 7.73 -3.95 -16.79
CA TYR A 132 8.88 -4.15 -17.65
C TYR A 132 8.48 -3.99 -19.11
N SER A 133 9.33 -3.32 -19.89
CA SER A 133 9.15 -3.18 -21.34
C SER A 133 9.31 -4.53 -22.04
N GLU A 134 8.64 -4.71 -23.19
CA GLU A 134 8.79 -5.93 -23.99
C GLU A 134 10.28 -6.14 -24.34
N GLY A 135 10.85 -7.26 -23.87
CA GLY A 135 12.27 -7.61 -24.07
C GLY A 135 13.20 -7.34 -22.89
N ARG A 136 12.86 -6.45 -21.95
CA ARG A 136 13.54 -6.37 -20.64
C ARG A 136 12.92 -7.40 -19.72
N GLN A 137 13.65 -8.49 -19.47
CA GLN A 137 13.20 -9.55 -18.57
C GLN A 137 13.58 -9.22 -17.12
N PRO A 138 12.74 -9.57 -16.14
CA PRO A 138 13.12 -9.48 -14.74
C PRO A 138 14.38 -10.33 -14.45
N PRO A 139 15.14 -10.02 -13.40
CA PRO A 139 16.40 -10.72 -13.09
C PRO A 139 16.26 -12.24 -12.89
N SER A 140 15.06 -12.74 -12.60
CA SER A 140 14.77 -14.17 -12.43
C SER A 140 14.23 -14.82 -13.72
N LYS A 141 14.95 -15.84 -14.20
CA LYS A 141 14.73 -16.60 -15.44
C LYS A 141 13.30 -17.15 -15.65
N LYS A 142 12.80 -16.97 -16.89
CA LYS A 142 11.79 -17.75 -17.65
C LYS A 142 10.88 -18.69 -16.84
N THR A 143 9.63 -18.28 -16.61
CA THR A 143 8.51 -19.24 -16.51
C THR A 143 7.39 -18.87 -17.48
N LYS A 144 6.67 -19.86 -18.02
CA LYS A 144 5.56 -19.68 -18.97
C LYS A 144 4.40 -18.81 -18.43
N ARG A 145 4.43 -18.39 -17.15
CA ARG A 145 3.43 -17.51 -16.51
C ARG A 145 3.47 -16.07 -17.07
N ASP A 146 4.66 -15.56 -17.39
CA ASP A 146 4.85 -14.15 -17.81
C ASP A 146 4.00 -13.78 -19.03
N THR A 147 3.80 -14.71 -19.97
CA THR A 147 2.99 -14.46 -21.18
C THR A 147 1.48 -14.27 -20.92
N PHE A 148 0.92 -14.89 -19.88
CA PHE A 148 -0.49 -14.71 -19.51
C PHE A 148 -0.69 -13.45 -18.68
N GLU A 149 0.29 -13.17 -17.82
CA GLU A 149 0.43 -11.93 -17.06
C GLU A 149 0.49 -10.70 -17.98
N ILE A 150 1.31 -10.71 -19.05
CA ILE A 150 1.43 -9.60 -20.01
C ILE A 150 0.06 -9.09 -20.52
N LYS A 151 -0.92 -9.98 -20.64
CA LYS A 151 -2.29 -9.65 -21.09
C LYS A 151 -3.18 -9.10 -19.98
N SER A 152 -3.04 -9.51 -18.72
CA SER A 152 -3.85 -8.99 -17.61
C SER A 152 -3.46 -7.55 -17.25
N TRP A 153 -2.20 -7.14 -17.43
CA TRP A 153 -1.74 -5.77 -17.12
C TRP A 153 -2.35 -4.69 -18.01
N LYS A 154 -2.63 -5.00 -19.29
CA LYS A 154 -3.32 -4.08 -20.20
C LYS A 154 -4.76 -3.82 -19.75
N MET A 155 -5.31 -4.58 -18.80
CA MET A 155 -6.70 -4.47 -18.35
C MET A 155 -6.89 -3.53 -17.14
N PHE A 156 -5.83 -3.24 -16.35
CA PHE A 156 -5.92 -2.19 -15.31
C PHE A 156 -6.16 -0.84 -16.00
N GLY A 157 -7.37 -0.29 -15.82
CA GLY A 157 -7.80 0.96 -16.45
C GLY A 157 -8.60 0.82 -17.76
N ARG A 158 -8.87 -0.41 -18.25
CA ARG A 158 -9.81 -0.66 -19.36
C ARG A 158 -11.25 -0.97 -18.89
N GLY A 159 -11.64 -0.47 -17.72
CA GLY A 159 -13.06 -0.47 -17.33
C GLY A 159 -13.88 0.32 -18.36
N GLN A 160 -15.20 0.10 -18.39
CA GLN A 160 -16.09 1.01 -19.12
C GLN A 160 -15.85 2.43 -18.60
N ARG A 161 -15.46 3.32 -19.51
CA ARG A 161 -15.31 4.74 -19.24
C ARG A 161 -16.44 5.42 -19.97
N GLU A 162 -17.26 6.14 -19.24
CA GLU A 162 -18.29 7.01 -19.77
C GLU A 162 -17.86 8.44 -19.45
N GLU A 163 -18.27 9.38 -20.31
CA GLU A 163 -18.05 10.80 -20.03
C GLU A 163 -18.88 11.20 -18.80
N LEU A 164 -18.32 12.08 -17.96
CA LEU A 164 -19.08 12.64 -16.85
C LEU A 164 -20.14 13.59 -17.41
N ASP A 165 -21.38 13.41 -17.01
CA ASP A 165 -22.41 14.42 -17.22
C ASP A 165 -22.09 15.66 -16.37
N GLU A 166 -22.10 16.85 -16.99
CA GLU A 166 -21.65 18.09 -16.34
C GLU A 166 -22.55 18.50 -15.16
N GLU A 167 -23.87 18.32 -15.28
CA GLU A 167 -24.82 18.70 -14.23
C GLU A 167 -24.71 17.74 -13.04
N GLU A 168 -24.67 16.43 -13.31
CA GLU A 168 -24.43 15.42 -12.28
C GLU A 168 -23.08 15.61 -11.59
N ALA A 169 -22.04 15.94 -12.35
CA ALA A 169 -20.70 16.19 -11.83
C ALA A 169 -20.67 17.39 -10.87
N LEU A 170 -21.35 18.49 -11.22
CA LEU A 170 -21.43 19.68 -10.36
C LEU A 170 -22.10 19.36 -9.02
N VAL A 171 -23.23 18.65 -9.06
CA VAL A 171 -23.97 18.24 -7.86
C VAL A 171 -23.15 17.28 -7.01
N LEU A 172 -22.51 16.28 -7.62
CA LEU A 172 -21.70 15.31 -6.91
C LEU A 172 -20.45 15.96 -6.28
N ALA A 173 -19.76 16.83 -7.02
CA ALA A 173 -18.60 17.55 -6.52
C ALA A 173 -18.96 18.45 -5.33
N GLN A 174 -20.13 19.10 -5.36
CA GLN A 174 -20.61 19.90 -4.22
C GLN A 174 -20.83 19.03 -2.98
N LYS A 175 -21.53 17.89 -3.12
CA LYS A 175 -21.75 16.95 -2.00
C LYS A 175 -20.44 16.43 -1.41
N ILE A 176 -19.47 16.08 -2.25
CA ILE A 176 -18.14 15.62 -1.79
C ILE A 176 -17.40 16.76 -1.07
N ARG A 177 -17.47 18.00 -1.57
CA ARG A 177 -16.87 19.16 -0.89
C ARG A 177 -17.47 19.41 0.49
N GLU A 178 -18.78 19.28 0.64
CA GLU A 178 -19.46 19.43 1.94
C GLU A 178 -19.04 18.35 2.92
N ALA A 179 -18.99 17.08 2.48
CA ALA A 179 -18.51 15.99 3.31
C ALA A 179 -17.04 16.19 3.71
N LEU A 180 -16.18 16.59 2.77
CA LEU A 180 -14.77 16.89 3.05
C LEU A 180 -14.63 18.06 4.02
N LYS A 181 -15.45 19.11 3.88
CA LYS A 181 -15.46 20.23 4.82
C LYS A 181 -15.77 19.77 6.23
N HIS A 182 -16.75 18.90 6.42
CA HIS A 182 -17.05 18.34 7.75
C HIS A 182 -15.87 17.57 8.34
N GLU A 183 -15.17 16.75 7.54
CA GLU A 183 -13.97 16.02 8.00
C GLU A 183 -12.84 16.99 8.40
N VAL A 184 -12.61 18.05 7.63
CA VAL A 184 -11.58 19.06 7.95
C VAL A 184 -11.94 19.86 9.19
N ASP A 185 -13.18 20.36 9.28
CA ASP A 185 -13.64 21.15 10.42
C ASP A 185 -13.60 20.32 11.73
N ALA A 186 -13.87 19.01 11.67
CA ALA A 186 -13.79 18.12 12.82
C ALA A 186 -12.35 18.01 13.37
N LEU A 187 -11.35 17.94 12.50
CA LEU A 187 -9.93 17.88 12.90
C LEU A 187 -9.44 19.17 13.56
N GLU A 188 -9.93 20.32 13.10
CA GLU A 188 -9.59 21.62 13.69
C GLU A 188 -10.15 21.75 15.11
N GLN A 189 -11.39 21.28 15.35
CA GLN A 189 -12.02 21.29 16.67
C GLN A 189 -11.31 20.39 17.68
N ASP A 190 -10.80 19.25 17.24
CA ASP A 190 -10.01 18.34 18.10
C ASP A 190 -8.64 18.93 18.43
N THR A 191 -8.06 19.73 17.53
CA THR A 191 -6.78 20.43 17.78
C THR A 191 -6.93 21.58 18.79
N VAL A 192 -8.09 22.25 18.82
CA VAL A 192 -8.38 23.37 19.75
C VAL A 192 -8.76 22.89 21.16
N LYS A 193 -9.13 21.62 21.33
CA LYS A 193 -9.52 21.02 22.62
C LYS A 193 -8.35 20.39 23.41
N LEU A 194 -7.14 20.38 22.85
CA LEU A 194 -5.90 19.93 23.48
C LEU A 194 -5.08 21.12 24.00
#